data_AF-A0A4Z0V6S0-F1
#
_entry.id   AF-A0A4Z0V6S0-F1
#
_cell.length_a   1.000
_cell.length_b   1.000
_cell.length_c   1.000
_cell.angle_alpha   90.00
_cell.angle_beta   90.00
_cell.angle_gamma   90.00
#
_symmetry.space_group_name_H-M   'P 1'
#
loop_
_entity.id
_entity.type
_entity.pdbx_description
1 polymer ?
#
loop_
_entity_poly.entity_id
_entity_poly.type
_entity_poly.pdbx_seq_one_letter_code
_entity_poly.pdbx_strand_id
1 'polypeptide(L)'
;MDQIHKGLLKRYHTLCTVLGLDDEAKRAILTSWGVESSRDLSQHQLIDICAKLSEQVDEKQGTARLDKLRKQVIAAIGGWLRQTGQPENVAKIKGIAERASGYSDFNKIPRERLRNLIATFNNKVKDARAVDALTDALLMQHYTTPGSFDPSNN
;
A
#
# COMPACT_ATOMS: atom_id res chain seq x y z
N MET A 1 -9.69 42.08 8.14
CA MET A 1 -8.97 40.84 7.76
C MET A 1 -9.38 40.50 6.34
N ASP A 2 -8.44 40.55 5.40
CA ASP A 2 -8.67 40.35 3.96
C ASP A 2 -9.11 38.92 3.62
N GLN A 3 -9.80 38.70 2.49
CA GLN A 3 -10.27 37.37 2.08
C GLN A 3 -9.13 36.37 1.91
N ILE A 4 -7.97 36.82 1.41
CA ILE A 4 -6.79 35.98 1.19
C ILE A 4 -6.28 35.46 2.53
N HIS A 5 -6.16 36.35 3.52
CA HIS A 5 -5.71 35.98 4.86
C HIS A 5 -6.66 34.96 5.53
N LYS A 6 -7.98 35.17 5.44
CA LYS A 6 -8.97 34.21 5.96
C LYS A 6 -8.84 32.83 5.30
N GLY A 7 -8.61 32.80 3.98
CA GLY A 7 -8.38 31.57 3.23
C GLY A 7 -7.14 30.82 3.70
N LEU A 8 -6.03 31.54 3.92
CA LEU A 8 -4.79 30.97 4.43
C LEU A 8 -4.94 30.44 5.87
N LEU A 9 -5.63 31.17 6.73
CA LEU A 9 -5.91 30.72 8.10
C LEU A 9 -6.73 29.42 8.12
N LYS A 10 -7.75 29.31 7.25
CA LYS A 10 -8.52 28.07 7.08
C LYS A 10 -7.61 26.92 6.63
N ARG A 11 -6.73 27.17 5.65
CA ARG A 11 -5.77 26.17 5.15
C ARG A 11 -4.84 25.68 6.25
N TYR A 12 -4.30 26.60 7.07
CA TYR A 12 -3.46 26.25 8.22
C TYR A 12 -4.16 25.25 9.16
N HIS A 13 -5.40 25.56 9.58
CA HIS A 13 -6.14 24.68 10.48
C HIS A 13 -6.46 23.33 9.85
N THR A 14 -6.83 23.30 8.56
CA THR A 14 -7.03 22.03 7.84
C THR A 14 -5.76 21.19 7.83
N LEU A 15 -4.59 21.78 7.54
CA LEU A 15 -3.33 21.05 7.52
C LEU A 15 -2.94 20.51 8.90
N CYS A 16 -3.16 21.30 9.96
CA CYS A 16 -2.95 20.84 11.34
C CYS A 16 -3.82 19.61 11.66
N THR A 17 -5.09 19.62 11.25
CA THR A 17 -6.00 18.48 11.43
C THR A 17 -5.55 17.26 10.63
N VAL A 18 -5.12 17.42 9.38
CA VAL A 18 -4.64 16.30 8.54
C VAL A 18 -3.35 15.68 9.12
N LEU A 19 -2.47 16.52 9.67
CA LEU A 19 -1.26 16.05 10.35
C LEU A 19 -1.58 15.42 11.71
N GLY A 20 -2.75 15.67 12.29
CA GLY A 20 -3.15 15.18 13.60
C GLY A 20 -2.44 15.91 14.73
N LEU A 21 -2.11 17.19 14.52
CA LEU A 21 -1.44 18.00 15.54
C LEU A 21 -2.41 18.27 16.70
N ASP A 22 -1.95 17.99 17.91
CA ASP A 22 -2.64 18.38 19.13
C ASP A 22 -2.43 19.86 19.42
N ASP A 23 -3.11 20.37 20.45
CA ASP A 23 -3.07 21.80 20.76
C ASP A 23 -1.69 22.25 21.27
N GLU A 24 -0.91 21.35 21.86
CA GLU A 24 0.46 21.65 22.28
C GLU A 24 1.39 21.81 21.07
N ALA A 25 1.34 20.90 20.11
CA ALA A 25 2.11 21.00 18.88
C ALA A 25 1.72 22.24 18.06
N LYS A 26 0.43 22.59 18.00
CA LYS A 26 -0.03 23.83 17.35
C LYS A 26 0.55 25.07 18.05
N ARG A 27 0.54 25.11 19.38
CA ARG A 27 1.16 26.22 20.14
C ARG A 27 2.65 26.30 19.90
N ALA A 28 3.36 25.18 19.93
CA ALA A 28 4.79 25.15 19.65
C ALA A 28 5.13 25.73 18.26
N ILE A 29 4.31 25.42 17.25
CA ILE A 29 4.43 26.06 15.92
C ILE A 29 4.24 27.57 16.04
N LEU A 30 3.15 28.05 16.66
CA LEU A 30 2.89 29.50 16.79
C LEU A 30 4.01 30.23 17.56
N THR A 31 4.49 29.65 18.67
CA THR A 31 5.61 30.18 19.46
C THR A 31 6.89 30.28 18.65
N SER A 32 7.17 29.33 17.74
CA SER A 32 8.35 29.41 16.85
C SER A 32 8.33 30.61 15.89
N TRP A 33 7.15 31.18 15.65
CA TRP A 33 6.96 32.40 14.87
C TRP A 33 6.75 33.65 15.72
N GLY A 34 6.87 33.53 17.05
CA GLY A 34 6.73 34.63 18.00
C GLY A 34 5.30 35.12 18.19
N VAL A 35 4.29 34.29 17.91
CA VAL A 35 2.88 34.66 18.05
C VAL A 35 2.14 33.72 18.99
N GLU A 36 1.10 34.24 19.66
CA GLU A 36 0.26 33.44 20.58
C GLU A 36 -0.98 32.87 19.87
N SER A 37 -1.51 33.58 18.87
CA SER A 37 -2.67 33.15 18.09
C SER A 37 -2.32 32.96 16.62
N SER A 38 -2.95 31.98 15.98
CA SER A 38 -2.89 31.83 14.52
C SER A 38 -3.46 33.05 13.78
N ARG A 39 -4.28 33.87 14.45
CA ARG A 39 -4.83 35.13 13.92
C ARG A 39 -3.81 36.26 13.89
N ASP A 40 -2.72 36.15 14.64
CA ASP A 40 -1.66 37.16 14.72
C ASP A 40 -0.58 36.91 13.66
N LEU A 41 -0.63 35.76 12.97
CA LEU A 41 0.27 35.46 11.87
C LEU A 41 0.02 36.41 10.69
N SER A 42 1.09 37.00 10.17
CA SER A 42 1.01 37.77 8.94
C SER A 42 0.68 36.88 7.73
N GLN A 43 0.22 37.49 6.64
CA GLN A 43 -0.05 36.74 5.41
C GLN A 43 1.18 35.96 4.91
N HIS A 44 2.38 36.55 5.01
CA HIS A 44 3.62 35.89 4.62
C HIS A 44 3.92 34.68 5.52
N GLN A 45 3.79 34.85 6.84
CA GLN A 45 3.99 33.75 7.79
C GLN A 45 2.99 32.61 7.55
N LEU A 46 1.72 32.93 7.28
CA LEU A 46 0.71 31.93 6.94
C LEU A 46 1.04 31.17 5.65
N ILE A 47 1.57 31.84 4.63
CA ILE A 47 2.01 31.20 3.38
C ILE A 47 3.13 30.20 3.67
N ASP A 48 4.18 30.64 4.38
CA ASP A 48 5.34 29.80 4.69
C ASP A 48 4.99 28.59 5.56
N ILE A 49 4.17 28.80 6.60
CA ILE A 49 3.70 27.72 7.47
C ILE A 49 2.85 26.74 6.67
N CYS A 50 1.90 27.23 5.85
CA CYS A 50 1.09 26.36 5.02
C CYS A 50 1.94 25.56 4.02
N ALA A 51 3.00 26.13 3.47
CA ALA A 51 3.92 25.42 2.58
C ALA A 51 4.63 24.28 3.31
N LYS A 52 5.24 24.55 4.47
CA LYS A 52 5.93 23.55 5.30
C LYS A 52 5.00 22.43 5.78
N LEU A 53 3.79 22.79 6.25
CA LEU A 53 2.81 21.79 6.68
C LEU A 53 2.29 20.97 5.50
N SER A 54 2.12 21.56 4.31
CA SER A 54 1.77 20.82 3.10
C SER A 54 2.83 19.78 2.73
N GLU A 55 4.11 20.13 2.78
CA GLU A 55 5.22 19.19 2.53
C GLU A 55 5.19 18.00 3.50
N GLN A 56 5.00 18.26 4.80
CA GLN A 56 4.86 17.19 5.80
C GLN A 56 3.63 16.28 5.54
N VAL A 57 2.52 16.86 5.07
CA VAL A 57 1.34 16.07 4.68
C VAL A 57 1.68 15.15 3.51
N ASP A 58 2.37 15.66 2.50
CA ASP A 58 2.76 14.88 1.32
C ASP A 58 3.70 13.73 1.69
N GLU A 59 4.66 13.96 2.60
CA GLU A 59 5.53 12.92 3.15
C GLU A 59 4.76 11.86 3.94
N LYS A 60 3.86 12.28 4.84
CA LYS A 60 3.01 11.39 5.64
C LYS A 60 2.09 10.55 4.75
N GLN A 61 1.51 11.14 3.72
CA GLN A 61 0.67 10.41 2.76
C GLN A 61 1.51 9.48 1.88
N GLY A 62 2.70 9.90 1.46
CA GLY A 62 3.63 9.08 0.70
C GLY A 62 4.04 7.82 1.47
N THR A 63 4.44 7.98 2.73
CA THR A 63 4.78 6.87 3.64
C THR A 63 3.59 5.95 3.91
N ALA A 64 2.38 6.50 4.16
CA ALA A 64 1.17 5.70 4.33
C ALA A 64 0.80 4.89 3.08
N ARG A 65 0.96 5.48 1.88
CA ARG A 65 0.75 4.79 0.60
C ARG A 65 1.78 3.67 0.39
N LEU A 66 3.02 3.86 0.81
CA LEU A 66 4.06 2.82 0.77
C LEU A 66 3.76 1.69 1.76
N ASP A 67 3.35 1.99 2.98
CA ASP A 67 2.97 0.97 3.97
C ASP A 67 1.81 0.10 3.48
N LYS A 68 0.81 0.72 2.83
CA LYS A 68 -0.28 -0.03 2.17
C LYS A 68 0.25 -1.00 1.12
N LEU A 69 1.18 -0.56 0.26
CA LEU A 69 1.79 -1.44 -0.75
C LEU A 69 2.59 -2.58 -0.11
N ARG A 70 3.33 -2.31 0.98
CA ARG A 70 4.05 -3.34 1.73
C ARG A 70 3.12 -4.42 2.28
N LYS A 71 1.99 -4.03 2.88
CA LYS A 71 0.94 -4.96 3.34
C LYS A 71 0.35 -5.78 2.19
N GLN A 72 0.14 -5.15 1.03
CA GLN A 72 -0.34 -5.84 -0.16
C GLN A 72 0.67 -6.85 -0.73
N VAL A 73 1.97 -6.53 -0.71
CA VAL A 73 3.01 -7.51 -1.09
C VAL A 73 2.97 -8.72 -0.17
N ILE A 74 2.83 -8.48 1.15
CA ILE A 74 2.75 -9.56 2.13
C ILE A 74 1.55 -10.48 1.80
N ALA A 75 0.38 -9.90 1.56
CA ALA A 75 -0.82 -10.65 1.20
C ALA A 75 -0.68 -11.42 -0.13
N ALA A 76 -0.07 -10.81 -1.15
CA ALA A 76 0.11 -11.43 -2.47
C ALA A 76 1.04 -12.66 -2.40
N ILE A 77 2.19 -12.52 -1.74
CA ILE A 77 3.14 -13.62 -1.55
C ILE A 77 2.55 -14.70 -0.64
N GLY A 78 1.87 -14.29 0.44
CA GLY A 78 1.17 -15.20 1.34
C GLY A 78 0.09 -16.02 0.64
N GLY A 79 -0.69 -15.39 -0.24
CA GLY A 79 -1.64 -16.07 -1.12
C GLY A 79 -0.99 -17.13 -2.01
N TRP A 80 0.18 -16.81 -2.59
CA TRP A 80 0.95 -17.75 -3.39
C TRP A 80 1.53 -18.92 -2.59
N LEU A 81 2.02 -18.68 -1.37
CA LEU A 81 2.51 -19.74 -0.49
C LEU A 81 1.38 -20.71 -0.12
N ARG A 82 0.18 -20.19 0.21
CA ARG A 82 -0.99 -21.03 0.49
C ARG A 82 -1.43 -21.86 -0.72
N GLN A 83 -1.46 -21.27 -1.92
CA GLN A 83 -1.79 -21.99 -3.15
C GLN A 83 -0.79 -23.14 -3.42
N THR A 84 0.47 -22.96 -3.05
CA THR A 84 1.53 -23.97 -3.25
C THR A 84 1.72 -24.91 -2.06
N GLY A 85 0.81 -24.88 -1.06
CA GLY A 85 0.86 -25.76 0.12
C GLY A 85 2.04 -25.48 1.05
N GLN A 86 2.68 -24.32 0.95
CA GLN A 86 3.84 -23.96 1.77
C GLN A 86 3.44 -23.23 3.06
N PRO A 87 4.22 -23.38 4.14
CA PRO A 87 3.98 -22.62 5.37
C PRO A 87 4.15 -21.11 5.14
N GLU A 88 3.20 -20.34 5.67
CA GLU A 88 3.14 -18.88 5.60
C GLU A 88 3.71 -18.25 6.88
N ASN A 89 4.85 -17.56 6.77
CA ASN A 89 5.41 -16.76 7.85
C ASN A 89 5.85 -15.40 7.28
N VAL A 90 5.56 -14.32 7.99
CA VAL A 90 5.95 -12.95 7.63
C VAL A 90 7.45 -12.83 7.33
N ALA A 91 8.32 -13.49 8.09
CA ALA A 91 9.77 -13.48 7.85
C ALA A 91 10.12 -14.12 6.49
N LYS A 92 9.50 -15.27 6.18
CA LYS A 92 9.69 -15.97 4.91
C LYS A 92 9.17 -15.13 3.74
N ILE A 93 8.00 -14.51 3.91
CA ILE A 93 7.40 -13.63 2.90
C ILE A 93 8.31 -12.45 2.59
N LYS A 94 8.82 -11.76 3.62
CA LYS A 94 9.77 -10.65 3.44
C LYS A 94 11.04 -11.11 2.73
N GLY A 95 11.61 -12.24 3.14
CA GLY A 95 12.79 -12.81 2.48
C GLY A 95 12.56 -13.24 1.02
N ILE A 96 11.33 -13.60 0.64
CA ILE A 96 10.95 -13.82 -0.77
C ILE A 96 10.89 -12.49 -1.52
N ALA A 97 10.24 -11.47 -0.96
CA ALA A 97 10.13 -10.15 -1.57
C ALA A 97 11.51 -9.51 -1.79
N GLU A 98 12.40 -9.62 -0.81
CA GLU A 98 13.79 -9.16 -0.87
C GLU A 98 14.56 -9.83 -2.00
N ARG A 99 14.57 -11.18 -2.04
CA ARG A 99 15.22 -11.94 -3.12
C ARG A 99 14.63 -11.66 -4.50
N ALA A 100 13.31 -11.56 -4.61
CA ALA A 100 12.64 -11.30 -5.88
C ALA A 100 12.85 -9.86 -6.40
N SER A 101 13.04 -8.90 -5.48
CA SER A 101 13.27 -7.49 -5.85
C SER A 101 14.73 -7.12 -6.02
N GLY A 102 15.66 -7.89 -5.42
CA GLY A 102 17.10 -7.60 -5.38
C GLY A 102 17.52 -6.69 -4.22
N TYR A 103 16.64 -6.48 -3.22
CA TYR A 103 16.92 -5.62 -2.07
C TYR A 103 17.22 -6.46 -0.83
N SER A 104 18.12 -6.01 0.03
CA SER A 104 18.47 -6.69 1.29
C SER A 104 17.55 -6.35 2.46
N ASP A 105 16.62 -5.42 2.27
CA ASP A 105 15.67 -4.96 3.30
C ASP A 105 14.33 -4.63 2.64
N PHE A 106 13.28 -5.31 3.07
CA PHE A 106 11.90 -5.12 2.62
C PHE A 106 11.43 -3.66 2.70
N ASN A 107 11.86 -2.92 3.71
CA ASN A 107 11.45 -1.53 3.88
C ASN A 107 12.08 -0.58 2.86
N LYS A 108 13.20 -0.98 2.25
CA LYS A 108 13.91 -0.20 1.22
C LYS A 108 13.40 -0.46 -0.20
N ILE A 109 12.50 -1.42 -0.39
CA ILE A 109 11.93 -1.71 -1.71
C ILE A 109 11.09 -0.49 -2.18
N PRO A 110 11.40 0.09 -3.34
CA PRO A 110 10.72 1.28 -3.82
C PRO A 110 9.30 0.95 -4.32
N ARG A 111 8.45 2.00 -4.37
CA ARG A 111 7.02 1.94 -4.72
C ARG A 111 6.72 1.08 -5.96
N GLU A 112 7.46 1.30 -7.03
CA GLU A 112 7.25 0.61 -8.30
C GLU A 112 7.58 -0.88 -8.21
N ARG A 113 8.68 -1.22 -7.53
CA ARG A 113 9.07 -2.62 -7.31
C ARG A 113 8.04 -3.35 -6.44
N LEU A 114 7.50 -2.70 -5.40
CA LEU A 114 6.40 -3.26 -4.60
C LEU A 114 5.17 -3.58 -5.48
N ARG A 115 4.78 -2.68 -6.39
CA ARG A 115 3.65 -2.92 -7.31
C ARG A 115 3.90 -4.09 -8.25
N ASN A 116 5.11 -4.18 -8.81
CA ASN A 116 5.48 -5.28 -9.68
C ASN A 116 5.39 -6.61 -8.94
N LEU A 117 5.92 -6.69 -7.71
CA LEU A 117 5.77 -7.89 -6.88
C LEU A 117 4.30 -8.27 -6.65
N ILE A 118 3.45 -7.31 -6.28
CA ILE A 118 2.01 -7.56 -6.08
C ILE A 118 1.38 -8.17 -7.34
N ALA A 119 1.58 -7.53 -8.49
CA ALA A 119 1.02 -7.99 -9.76
C ALA A 119 1.54 -9.39 -10.12
N THR A 120 2.85 -9.62 -10.03
CA THR A 120 3.48 -10.90 -10.36
C THR A 120 2.94 -12.04 -9.51
N PHE A 121 2.89 -11.90 -8.18
CA PHE A 121 2.42 -12.98 -7.30
C PHE A 121 0.92 -13.22 -7.43
N ASN A 122 0.11 -12.17 -7.62
CA ASN A 122 -1.32 -12.33 -7.87
C ASN A 122 -1.59 -13.05 -9.19
N ASN A 123 -0.86 -12.72 -10.26
CA ASN A 123 -0.99 -13.41 -11.54
C ASN A 123 -0.59 -14.88 -11.42
N LYS A 124 0.51 -15.19 -10.72
CA LYS A 124 0.90 -16.59 -10.45
C LYS A 124 -0.22 -17.39 -9.79
N VAL A 125 -0.89 -16.83 -8.79
CA VAL A 125 -2.02 -17.50 -8.12
C VAL A 125 -3.22 -17.65 -9.05
N LYS A 126 -3.56 -16.58 -9.78
CA LYS A 126 -4.70 -16.57 -10.70
C LYS A 126 -4.52 -17.59 -11.82
N ASP A 127 -3.35 -17.59 -12.45
CA ASP A 127 -3.05 -18.44 -13.59
C ASP A 127 -2.94 -19.91 -13.15
N ALA A 128 -2.35 -20.19 -11.99
CA ALA A 128 -2.33 -21.55 -11.42
C ALA A 128 -3.76 -22.10 -11.23
N ARG A 129 -4.65 -21.32 -10.62
CA ARG A 129 -6.05 -21.74 -10.43
C ARG A 129 -6.80 -21.95 -11.73
N ALA A 130 -6.51 -21.13 -12.74
CA ALA A 130 -7.11 -21.28 -14.06
C ALA A 130 -6.66 -22.58 -14.72
N VAL A 131 -5.37 -22.93 -14.60
CA VAL A 131 -4.85 -24.22 -15.08
C VAL A 131 -5.50 -25.37 -14.32
N ASP A 132 -5.57 -25.32 -12.99
CA ASP A 132 -6.21 -26.36 -12.17
C ASP A 132 -7.66 -26.61 -12.64
N ALA A 133 -8.44 -25.54 -12.84
CA ALA A 133 -9.82 -25.65 -13.30
C ALA A 133 -9.96 -26.26 -14.71
N LEU A 134 -9.02 -25.96 -15.62
CA LEU A 134 -8.98 -26.56 -16.95
C LEU A 134 -8.64 -28.05 -16.87
N THR A 135 -7.68 -28.42 -16.02
CA THR A 135 -7.32 -29.82 -15.77
C THR A 135 -8.50 -30.60 -15.22
N ASP A 136 -9.21 -30.06 -14.23
CA ASP A 136 -10.41 -30.70 -13.66
C ASP A 136 -11.53 -30.88 -14.69
N ALA A 137 -11.76 -29.87 -15.54
CA ALA A 137 -12.76 -29.95 -16.61
C ALA A 137 -12.41 -31.03 -17.65
N LEU A 138 -11.13 -31.14 -18.03
CA LEU A 138 -10.66 -32.16 -18.96
C LEU A 138 -10.79 -33.57 -18.37
N LEU A 139 -10.45 -33.74 -17.09
CA LEU A 139 -10.64 -35.01 -16.38
C LEU A 139 -12.12 -35.40 -16.35
N MET A 140 -13.03 -34.47 -15.99
CA MET A 140 -14.46 -34.75 -16.01
C MET A 140 -14.98 -35.17 -17.39
N GLN A 141 -14.54 -34.51 -18.47
CA GLN A 141 -14.92 -34.91 -19.83
C GLN A 141 -14.47 -36.34 -20.15
N HIS A 142 -13.26 -36.73 -19.75
CA HIS A 142 -12.76 -38.09 -19.93
C HIS A 142 -13.62 -39.12 -19.18
N TYR A 143 -14.06 -38.84 -17.95
CA TYR A 143 -14.92 -39.76 -17.17
C TYR A 143 -16.39 -39.77 -17.60
N THR A 144 -16.87 -38.71 -18.25
CA THR A 144 -18.28 -38.58 -18.66
C THR A 144 -18.53 -39.05 -20.11
N THR A 145 -17.48 -39.37 -20.86
CA THR A 145 -17.61 -39.92 -22.22
C THR A 145 -17.95 -41.41 -22.13
N PRO A 146 -19.16 -41.87 -22.53
CA PRO A 146 -19.50 -43.28 -22.50
C PRO A 146 -18.83 -43.98 -23.69
N GLY A 147 -17.90 -44.90 -23.43
CA GLY A 147 -17.42 -45.86 -24.43
C GLY A 147 -15.90 -45.89 -24.66
N SER A 148 -15.17 -46.58 -23.78
CA SER A 148 -13.96 -47.35 -24.15
C SER A 148 -13.66 -48.47 -23.16
N PHE A 149 -14.70 -49.10 -22.60
CA PHE A 149 -14.56 -50.45 -22.06
C PHE A 149 -15.14 -51.40 -23.11
N ASP A 150 -14.25 -51.99 -23.92
CA ASP A 150 -14.59 -53.13 -24.76
C ASP A 150 -14.26 -54.40 -23.94
N PRO A 151 -15.26 -55.16 -23.45
CA PRO A 151 -15.03 -56.39 -22.70
C PRO A 151 -14.59 -57.57 -23.58
N SER A 152 -14.37 -57.37 -24.89
CA SER A 152 -14.10 -58.47 -25.83
C SER A 152 -12.62 -58.73 -26.12
N ASN A 153 -11.68 -58.16 -25.36
CA ASN A 153 -10.25 -58.48 -25.51
C ASN A 153 -9.64 -59.09 -24.23
N ASN A 154 -9.82 -60.42 -24.16
CA ASN A 154 -9.20 -61.45 -23.31
C ASN A 154 -9.81 -61.70 -21.91
#